data_AF-A0A4R0P6I7-F1
#
_entry.id   AF-A0A4R0P6I7-F1
#
_cell.length_a   1.000
_cell.length_b   1.000
_cell.length_c   1.000
_cell.angle_alpha   90.00
_cell.angle_beta   90.00
_cell.angle_gamma   90.00
#
_symmetry.space_group_name_H-M   'P 1'
#
loop_
_entity.id
_entity.type
_entity.pdbx_description
1 polymer ?
#
loop_
_entity_poly.entity_id
_entity_poly.type
_entity_poly.pdbx_seq_one_letter_code
_entity_poly.pdbx_strand_id
1 'polypeptide(L)'
;MSRRKQIKSKQQFVEALELEKSGDTTSALKLYQKAVTTDPSNSHAWNRQMVLFRKSRTREQEVELIKNAISGYQKSAESRKRDWMEENRKKADSSRELAKMLGLLEETGLPKGDDTLIEKWQTRLYLLEYRIKNARKKKV
;
A
#
# COMPACT_ATOMS: atom_id res chain seq x y z
N MET A 1 7.15 18.45 -4.26
CA MET A 1 7.62 17.31 -5.11
C MET A 1 6.61 16.18 -5.29
N SER A 2 5.65 15.98 -4.36
CA SER A 2 4.70 14.85 -4.36
C SER A 2 3.84 14.70 -5.64
N ARG A 3 3.27 15.80 -6.17
CA ARG A 3 2.37 15.75 -7.33
C ARG A 3 3.02 15.21 -8.61
N ARG A 4 4.29 15.53 -8.88
CA ARG A 4 5.02 15.02 -10.06
C ARG A 4 5.22 13.49 -9.97
N LYS A 5 5.53 12.98 -8.79
CA LYS A 5 5.69 11.53 -8.55
C LYS A 5 4.36 10.79 -8.72
N GLN A 6 3.25 11.34 -8.20
CA GLN A 6 1.91 10.78 -8.39
C GLN A 6 1.51 10.69 -9.87
N ILE A 7 1.73 11.76 -10.64
CA ILE A 7 1.44 11.77 -12.09
C ILE A 7 2.27 10.71 -12.82
N LYS A 8 3.57 10.64 -12.53
CA LYS A 8 4.48 9.66 -13.14
C LYS A 8 4.10 8.22 -12.77
N SER A 9 3.76 7.97 -11.50
CA SER A 9 3.30 6.66 -11.04
C SER A 9 1.98 6.26 -11.72
N LYS A 10 1.05 7.21 -11.89
CA LYS A 10 -0.21 6.97 -12.61
C LYS A 10 0.04 6.62 -14.08
N GLN A 11 0.96 7.30 -14.75
CA GLN A 11 1.33 6.98 -16.13
C GLN A 11 1.92 5.57 -16.25
N GLN A 12 2.87 5.23 -15.38
CA GLN A 12 3.46 3.88 -15.32
C GLN A 12 2.40 2.80 -15.06
N PHE A 13 1.42 3.09 -14.20
CA PHE A 13 0.30 2.19 -13.94
C PHE A 13 -0.60 1.99 -15.16
N VAL A 14 -0.93 3.06 -15.90
CA VAL A 14 -1.75 2.97 -17.12
C VAL A 14 -1.02 2.16 -18.20
N GLU A 15 0.27 2.42 -18.42
CA GLU A 15 1.09 1.66 -19.37
C GLU A 15 1.17 0.18 -18.98
N ALA A 16 1.31 -0.12 -17.68
CA ALA A 16 1.28 -1.49 -17.18
C ALA A 16 -0.06 -2.21 -17.46
N LEU A 17 -1.18 -1.50 -17.35
CA LEU A 17 -2.50 -2.05 -17.67
C LEU A 17 -2.62 -2.42 -19.15
N GLU A 18 -2.08 -1.60 -20.06
CA GLU A 18 -2.12 -1.89 -21.49
C GLU A 18 -1.27 -3.12 -21.84
N LEU A 19 -0.07 -3.25 -21.25
CA LEU A 19 0.75 -4.45 -21.39
C LEU A 19 0.07 -5.70 -20.81
N GLU A 20 -0.61 -5.56 -19.68
CA GLU A 20 -1.35 -6.68 -19.09
C GLU A 20 -2.50 -7.12 -20.01
N LYS A 21 -3.22 -6.17 -20.61
CA LYS A 21 -4.31 -6.45 -21.57
C LYS A 21 -3.78 -7.12 -22.84
N SER A 22 -2.58 -6.75 -23.29
CA SER A 22 -1.93 -7.38 -24.46
C SER A 22 -1.32 -8.75 -24.14
N GLY A 23 -1.42 -9.23 -22.89
CA GLY A 23 -0.91 -10.52 -22.45
C GLY A 23 0.56 -10.50 -21.99
N ASP A 24 1.27 -9.38 -22.13
CA ASP A 24 2.65 -9.24 -21.63
C ASP A 24 2.66 -8.98 -20.11
N THR A 25 2.37 -10.04 -19.38
CA THR A 25 2.28 -10.04 -17.92
C THR A 25 3.64 -9.71 -17.28
N THR A 26 4.75 -10.10 -17.90
CA THR A 26 6.11 -9.89 -17.38
C THR A 26 6.48 -8.42 -17.42
N SER A 27 6.25 -7.75 -18.55
CA SER A 27 6.52 -6.32 -18.67
C SER A 27 5.53 -5.48 -17.86
N ALA A 28 4.26 -5.91 -17.78
CA ALA A 28 3.27 -5.28 -16.90
C ALA A 28 3.72 -5.31 -15.42
N LEU A 29 4.20 -6.45 -14.91
CA LEU A 29 4.72 -6.55 -13.54
C LEU A 29 5.88 -5.57 -13.28
N LYS A 30 6.83 -5.45 -14.22
CA LYS A 30 7.94 -4.50 -14.11
C LYS A 30 7.44 -3.05 -14.00
N LEU A 31 6.45 -2.66 -14.81
CA LEU A 31 5.90 -1.32 -14.76
C LEU A 31 5.05 -1.07 -13.51
N TYR A 32 4.28 -2.05 -13.04
CA TYR A 32 3.59 -1.92 -11.76
C TYR A 32 4.58 -1.74 -10.60
N GLN A 33 5.69 -2.48 -10.59
CA GLN A 33 6.75 -2.32 -9.61
C GLN A 33 7.37 -0.92 -9.67
N LYS A 34 7.62 -0.41 -10.88
CA LYS A 34 8.12 0.96 -11.09
C LYS A 34 7.13 2.03 -10.59
N ALA A 35 5.83 1.80 -10.78
CA ALA A 35 4.77 2.69 -10.31
C ALA A 35 4.79 2.83 -8.79
N VAL A 36 4.91 1.71 -8.07
CA VAL A 36 4.92 1.72 -6.60
C VAL A 36 6.25 2.21 -6.02
N THR A 37 7.37 2.01 -6.73
CA THR A 37 8.65 2.65 -6.35
C THR A 37 8.61 4.17 -6.54
N THR A 38 7.93 4.64 -7.59
CA THR A 38 7.79 6.08 -7.87
C THR A 38 6.85 6.75 -6.86
N ASP A 39 5.73 6.09 -6.54
CA ASP A 39 4.78 6.51 -5.53
C ASP A 39 4.20 5.29 -4.79
N PRO A 40 4.66 5.03 -3.55
CA PRO A 40 4.17 3.91 -2.76
C PRO A 40 2.69 4.02 -2.35
N SER A 41 2.07 5.20 -2.49
CA SER A 41 0.63 5.38 -2.23
C SER A 41 -0.27 4.92 -3.37
N ASN A 42 0.31 4.51 -4.51
CA ASN A 42 -0.45 3.95 -5.63
C ASN A 42 -0.96 2.53 -5.31
N SER A 43 -2.06 2.48 -4.56
CA SER A 43 -2.72 1.23 -4.15
C SER A 43 -3.19 0.38 -5.32
N HIS A 44 -3.58 1.00 -6.44
CA HIS A 44 -3.99 0.27 -7.64
C HIS A 44 -2.83 -0.57 -8.20
N ALA A 45 -1.63 -0.01 -8.30
CA ALA A 45 -0.46 -0.74 -8.79
C ALA A 45 -0.05 -1.89 -7.85
N TRP A 46 -0.15 -1.73 -6.53
CA TRP A 46 0.03 -2.83 -5.58
C TRP A 46 -1.01 -3.93 -5.77
N ASN A 47 -2.29 -3.56 -5.85
CA ASN A 47 -3.40 -4.51 -5.98
C ASN A 47 -3.30 -5.33 -7.28
N ARG A 48 -2.90 -4.71 -8.40
CA ARG A 48 -2.71 -5.43 -9.67
C ARG A 48 -1.59 -6.46 -9.59
N GLN A 49 -0.45 -6.12 -8.96
CA GLN A 49 0.62 -7.10 -8.73
C GLN A 49 0.12 -8.29 -7.90
N MET A 50 -0.64 -8.05 -6.82
CA MET A 50 -1.24 -9.13 -6.03
C MET A 50 -2.16 -10.02 -6.85
N VAL A 51 -2.98 -9.45 -7.75
CA VAL A 51 -3.83 -10.23 -8.67
C VAL A 51 -2.99 -11.12 -9.58
N LEU A 52 -1.88 -10.60 -10.12
CA LEU A 52 -0.99 -11.37 -10.99
C LEU A 52 -0.30 -12.51 -10.24
N PHE A 53 0.21 -12.28 -9.03
CA PHE A 53 0.80 -13.35 -8.21
C PHE A 53 -0.19 -14.44 -7.81
N ARG A 54 -1.47 -14.08 -7.62
CA ARG A 54 -2.53 -15.08 -7.38
C ARG A 54 -2.72 -15.99 -8.58
N LYS A 55 -2.70 -15.44 -9.80
CA LYS A 55 -2.82 -16.21 -11.05
C LYS A 55 -1.61 -17.12 -11.27
N SER A 56 -0.40 -16.66 -10.95
CA SER A 56 0.83 -17.47 -11.07
C SER A 56 1.03 -18.47 -9.92
N ARG A 57 0.14 -18.52 -8.91
CA ARG A 57 0.16 -19.43 -7.75
C ARG A 57 1.44 -19.39 -6.90
N THR A 58 2.21 -18.31 -6.95
CA THR A 58 3.45 -18.15 -6.18
C THR A 58 3.17 -17.46 -4.84
N ARG A 59 2.73 -18.26 -3.85
CA ARG A 59 2.25 -17.78 -2.55
C ARG A 59 3.33 -17.03 -1.76
N GLU A 60 4.56 -17.50 -1.81
CA GLU A 60 5.71 -16.90 -1.13
C GLU A 60 6.02 -15.51 -1.68
N GLN A 61 5.96 -15.34 -3.01
CA GLN A 61 6.15 -14.05 -3.66
C GLN A 61 4.99 -13.09 -3.34
N GLU A 62 3.75 -13.58 -3.30
CA GLU A 62 2.60 -12.77 -2.89
C GLU A 62 2.75 -12.25 -1.45
N VAL A 63 3.25 -13.09 -0.52
CA VAL A 63 3.51 -12.70 0.87
C VAL A 63 4.52 -11.56 0.95
N GLU A 64 5.67 -11.70 0.29
CA GLU A 64 6.70 -10.65 0.28
C GLU A 64 6.20 -9.36 -0.36
N LEU A 65 5.43 -9.47 -1.45
CA LEU A 65 4.80 -8.31 -2.07
C LEU A 65 3.86 -7.59 -1.09
N ILE A 66 3.00 -8.32 -0.38
CA ILE A 66 2.02 -7.72 0.54
C ILE A 66 2.73 -7.01 1.69
N LYS A 67 3.81 -7.59 2.25
CA LYS A 67 4.62 -6.93 3.28
C LYS A 67 5.21 -5.62 2.78
N ASN A 68 5.77 -5.62 1.57
CA ASN A 68 6.31 -4.41 0.93
C ASN A 68 5.23 -3.36 0.65
N ALA A 69 4.04 -3.80 0.22
CA ALA A 69 2.90 -2.92 -0.02
C ALA A 69 2.45 -2.21 1.27
N ILE A 70 2.26 -2.96 2.36
CA ILE A 70 1.87 -2.42 3.67
C ILE A 70 2.90 -1.38 4.14
N SER A 71 4.19 -1.77 4.19
CA SER A 71 5.27 -0.90 4.66
C SER A 71 5.42 0.36 3.81
N GLY A 72 5.47 0.21 2.48
CA GLY A 72 5.61 1.34 1.56
C GLY A 72 4.43 2.31 1.63
N TYR A 73 3.21 1.78 1.69
CA TYR A 73 1.99 2.58 1.76
C TYR A 73 1.87 3.34 3.09
N GLN A 74 2.10 2.66 4.23
CA GLN A 74 2.10 3.28 5.55
C GLN A 74 3.14 4.40 5.64
N LYS A 75 4.37 4.15 5.20
CA LYS A 75 5.42 5.18 5.20
C LYS A 75 5.06 6.39 4.35
N SER A 76 4.41 6.18 3.20
CA SER A 76 3.91 7.28 2.36
C SER A 76 2.75 8.03 3.01
N ALA A 77 1.84 7.34 3.68
CA ALA A 77 0.74 7.94 4.43
C ALA A 77 1.26 8.76 5.62
N GLU A 78 2.19 8.23 6.39
CA GLU A 78 2.85 8.93 7.50
C GLU A 78 3.58 10.19 7.03
N SER A 79 4.36 10.09 5.94
CA SER A 79 5.02 11.26 5.34
C SER A 79 4.01 12.33 4.97
N ARG A 80 2.90 11.97 4.33
CA ARG A 80 1.83 12.93 3.98
C ARG A 80 1.16 13.54 5.21
N LYS A 81 0.90 12.73 6.25
CA LYS A 81 0.35 13.22 7.53
C LYS A 81 1.30 14.25 8.15
N ARG A 82 2.61 13.98 8.16
CA ARG A 82 3.64 14.89 8.67
C ARG A 82 3.73 16.18 7.87
N ASP A 83 3.82 16.09 6.54
CA ASP A 83 3.84 17.26 5.66
C ASP A 83 2.61 18.15 5.89
N TRP A 84 1.42 17.56 5.99
CA TRP A 84 0.18 18.28 6.29
C TRP A 84 0.21 18.97 7.65
N MET A 85 0.70 18.28 8.69
CA MET A 85 0.83 18.85 10.03
C MET A 85 1.78 20.04 10.06
N GLU A 86 2.89 19.98 9.31
CA GLU A 86 3.84 21.08 9.23
C GLU A 86 3.23 22.29 8.52
N GLU A 87 2.58 22.08 7.37
CA GLU A 87 1.90 23.14 6.61
C GLU A 87 0.72 23.76 7.37
N ASN A 88 0.01 22.97 8.19
CA ASN A 88 -1.21 23.38 8.87
C ASN A 88 -1.05 23.51 10.39
N ARG A 89 0.19 23.61 10.89
CA ARG A 89 0.52 23.54 12.32
C ARG A 89 -0.39 24.40 13.20
N LYS A 90 -0.54 25.69 12.86
CA LYS A 90 -1.40 26.62 13.63
C LYS A 90 -2.86 26.17 13.70
N LYS A 91 -3.41 25.65 12.59
CA LYS A 91 -4.78 25.13 12.54
C LYS A 91 -4.90 23.85 13.36
N ALA A 92 -3.97 22.92 13.16
CA ALA A 92 -3.92 21.66 13.89
C ALA A 92 -3.82 21.88 15.41
N ASP A 93 -2.97 22.82 15.85
CA ASP A 93 -2.78 23.18 17.26
C ASP A 93 -4.07 23.76 17.86
N SER A 94 -4.76 24.66 17.14
CA SER A 94 -5.99 25.29 17.63
C SER A 94 -7.15 24.31 17.85
N SER A 95 -7.19 23.21 17.10
CA SER A 95 -8.24 22.18 17.20
C SER A 95 -7.81 20.91 17.95
N ARG A 96 -6.59 20.87 18.50
CA ARG A 96 -5.96 19.65 19.02
C ARG A 96 -6.71 19.06 20.22
N GLU A 97 -7.01 19.87 21.22
CA GLU A 97 -7.70 19.40 22.44
C GLU A 97 -9.12 18.89 22.14
N LEU A 98 -9.84 19.58 21.25
CA LEU A 98 -11.13 19.12 20.77
C LEU A 98 -11.01 17.77 20.03
N ALA A 99 -10.07 17.65 19.10
CA ALA A 99 -9.83 16.41 18.37
C ALA A 99 -9.44 15.25 19.29
N LYS A 100 -8.65 15.53 20.34
CA LYS A 100 -8.29 14.54 21.37
C LYS A 100 -9.50 14.09 22.18
N MET A 101 -10.34 15.01 22.64
CA MET A 101 -11.58 14.68 23.37
C MET A 101 -12.55 13.85 22.52
N LEU A 102 -12.60 14.10 21.21
CA LEU A 102 -13.41 13.35 20.25
C LEU A 102 -12.78 12.01 19.83
N GLY A 103 -11.58 11.67 20.33
CA GLY A 103 -10.90 10.42 19.98
C GLY A 103 -10.42 10.35 18.52
N LEU A 104 -10.26 11.51 17.87
CA LEU A 104 -9.85 11.62 16.46
C LEU A 104 -8.33 11.57 16.27
N LEU A 105 -7.57 11.53 17.35
CA LEU A 105 -6.11 11.46 17.33
C LEU A 105 -5.63 10.10 17.86
N GLU A 106 -4.58 9.57 17.24
CA GLU A 106 -3.78 8.46 17.77
C GLU A 106 -2.98 8.93 19.01
N GLU A 107 -2.40 7.99 19.77
CA GLU A 107 -1.50 8.32 20.89
C GLU A 107 -0.30 9.17 20.45
N THR A 108 0.11 9.01 19.18
CA THR A 108 1.16 9.82 18.53
C THR A 108 0.75 11.28 18.30
N GLY A 109 -0.52 11.63 18.52
CA GLY A 109 -1.08 12.95 18.26
C GLY A 109 -1.36 13.24 16.78
N LEU A 110 -1.24 12.24 15.91
CA LEU A 110 -1.64 12.32 14.51
C LEU A 110 -3.12 11.97 14.33
N PRO A 111 -3.79 12.48 13.28
CA PRO A 111 -5.16 12.08 12.97
C PRO A 111 -5.27 10.55 12.82
N LYS A 112 -6.25 9.95 13.50
CA LYS A 112 -6.60 8.55 13.37
C LYS A 112 -7.05 8.27 11.94
N GLY A 113 -6.38 7.33 11.28
CA GLY A 113 -6.71 6.94 9.91
C GLY A 113 -7.36 5.57 9.90
N ASP A 114 -8.61 5.48 9.45
CA ASP A 114 -9.24 4.20 9.17
C ASP A 114 -8.79 3.74 7.78
N ASP A 115 -7.69 2.97 7.74
CA ASP A 115 -7.16 2.44 6.49
C ASP A 115 -7.70 1.04 6.19
N THR A 116 -8.94 1.00 5.70
CA THR A 116 -9.62 -0.23 5.27
C THR A 116 -8.84 -1.02 4.21
N LEU A 117 -7.88 -0.41 3.51
CA LEU A 117 -7.04 -1.09 2.53
C LEU A 117 -5.93 -1.90 3.21
N ILE A 118 -5.25 -1.32 4.19
CA ILE A 118 -4.21 -2.01 4.96
C ILE A 118 -4.80 -3.23 5.69
N GLU A 119 -5.99 -3.09 6.27
CA GLU A 119 -6.69 -4.22 6.92
C GLU A 119 -6.94 -5.38 5.95
N LYS A 120 -7.36 -5.07 4.71
CA LYS A 120 -7.57 -6.09 3.66
C LYS A 120 -6.26 -6.79 3.30
N TRP A 121 -5.16 -6.05 3.19
CA TRP A 121 -3.84 -6.60 2.92
C TRP A 121 -3.33 -7.46 4.08
N GLN A 122 -3.49 -7.02 5.32
CA GLN A 122 -3.12 -7.79 6.51
C GLN A 122 -3.91 -9.09 6.63
N THR A 123 -5.23 -9.02 6.40
CA THR A 123 -6.09 -10.22 6.36
C THR A 123 -5.61 -11.21 5.32
N ARG A 124 -5.26 -10.72 4.11
CA ARG A 124 -4.73 -11.56 3.04
C ARG A 124 -3.38 -12.19 3.43
N LEU A 125 -2.49 -11.40 4.00
CA LEU A 125 -1.17 -11.84 4.47
C LEU A 125 -1.31 -12.97 5.48
N TYR A 126 -2.13 -12.77 6.52
CA TYR A 126 -2.43 -13.77 7.53
C TYR A 126 -2.92 -15.09 6.92
N LEU A 127 -3.90 -15.04 6.02
CA LEU A 127 -4.44 -16.24 5.37
C LEU A 127 -3.42 -16.98 4.52
N LEU A 128 -2.51 -16.25 3.85
CA LEU A 128 -1.44 -16.86 3.06
C LEU A 128 -0.38 -17.54 3.94
N GLU A 129 0.09 -16.85 4.97
CA GLU A 129 1.07 -17.38 5.91
C GLU A 129 0.53 -18.61 6.64
N TYR A 130 -0.74 -18.58 7.06
CA TYR A 130 -1.44 -19.73 7.63
C TYR A 130 -1.46 -20.93 6.68
N ARG A 131 -1.81 -20.70 5.39
CA ARG A 131 -1.84 -21.76 4.37
C ARG A 131 -0.46 -22.34 4.10
N ILE A 132 0.58 -21.51 4.01
CA ILE A 132 1.97 -21.95 3.81
C ILE A 132 2.42 -22.80 4.99
N LYS A 133 2.20 -22.33 6.22
CA LYS A 133 2.54 -23.05 7.46
C LYS A 133 1.89 -24.44 7.51
N ASN A 134 0.60 -24.52 7.20
CA ASN A 134 -0.13 -25.79 7.24
C ASN A 134 0.22 -26.72 6.08
N ALA A 135 0.56 -26.18 4.90
CA ALA A 135 1.07 -26.99 3.80
C ALA A 135 2.43 -27.64 4.14
N ARG A 136 3.31 -26.95 4.88
CA ARG A 136 4.58 -27.49 5.35
C ARG A 136 4.38 -28.60 6.38
N LYS A 137 3.45 -28.42 7.33
CA LYS A 137 3.11 -29.44 8.34
C LYS A 137 2.62 -30.77 7.75
N LYS A 138 1.98 -30.75 6.58
CA LYS A 138 1.50 -31.97 5.90
C LYS A 138 2.59 -32.73 5.13
N LYS A 139 3.77 -32.15 4.96
CA LYS A 139 4.90 -32.74 4.22
C LYS A 139 5.95 -33.38 5.14
N VAL A 140 5.76 -33.28 6.46
CA VAL A 140 6.55 -33.91 7.52
C VAL A 140 5.72 -35.05 8.08
#